data_AF-A0A527FXI5-F1
#
_entry.id   AF-A0A527FXI5-F1
#
_cell.length_a   1.000
_cell.length_b   1.000
_cell.length_c   1.000
_cell.angle_alpha   90.00
_cell.angle_beta   90.00
_cell.angle_gamma   90.00
#
_symmetry.space_group_name_H-M   'P 1'
#
loop_
_entity.id
_entity.type
_entity.pdbx_description
1 polymer ?
#
loop_
_entity_poly.entity_id
_entity_poly.type
_entity_poly.pdbx_seq_one_letter_code
_entity_poly.pdbx_strand_id
1 'polypeptide(L)'
;DLITLELGISKTDSLYEVGRAYDVFTLSAQMCIQDDGQIFSCDLTPHGKARKIFTTREPLKAISAITPFNHPLNMVSHKVAPAIATNNC
;
A
#
# COMPACT_ATOMS: atom_id res chain seq x y z
N ASP A 1 -22.84 9.29 4.65
CA ASP A 1 -23.61 10.49 4.29
C ASP A 1 -22.75 11.50 3.56
N LEU A 2 -21.59 11.86 4.10
CA LEU A 2 -20.67 12.82 3.47
C LEU A 2 -20.35 12.50 1.99
N ILE A 3 -19.95 11.25 1.69
CA ILE A 3 -19.65 10.80 0.31
C ILE A 3 -20.85 11.06 -0.63
N THR A 4 -22.06 10.67 -0.23
CA THR A 4 -23.28 10.91 -1.03
C THR A 4 -23.53 12.41 -1.23
N LEU A 5 -23.31 13.23 -0.20
CA LEU A 5 -23.57 14.67 -0.26
C LEU A 5 -22.61 15.41 -1.20
N GLU A 6 -21.33 15.01 -1.23
CA GLU A 6 -20.32 15.68 -2.07
C GLU A 6 -20.23 15.13 -3.49
N LEU A 7 -20.49 13.82 -3.68
CA LEU A 7 -20.35 13.14 -4.97
C LEU A 7 -21.67 12.95 -5.71
N GLY A 8 -22.79 12.87 -4.99
CA GLY A 8 -24.12 12.63 -5.58
C GLY A 8 -24.45 11.17 -5.91
N ILE A 9 -23.61 10.20 -5.50
CA ILE A 9 -23.91 8.76 -5.66
C ILE A 9 -24.96 8.28 -4.69
N SER A 10 -25.65 7.19 -5.06
CA SER A 10 -26.67 6.57 -4.22
C SER A 10 -26.11 6.17 -2.86
N LYS A 11 -26.98 6.10 -1.84
CA LYS A 11 -26.59 5.65 -0.51
C LYS A 11 -26.01 4.23 -0.52
N THR A 12 -26.53 3.36 -1.37
CA THR A 12 -26.03 1.99 -1.57
C THR A 12 -24.58 2.01 -2.06
N ASP A 13 -24.26 2.81 -3.08
CA ASP A 13 -22.91 2.91 -3.63
C ASP A 13 -21.94 3.52 -2.62
N SER A 14 -22.37 4.53 -1.86
CA SER A 14 -21.54 5.15 -0.81
C SER A 14 -21.21 4.17 0.33
N LEU A 15 -22.16 3.31 0.71
CA LEU A 15 -21.94 2.29 1.73
C LEU A 15 -21.02 1.18 1.21
N TYR A 16 -21.17 0.81 -0.06
CA TYR A 16 -20.26 -0.12 -0.72
C TYR A 16 -18.83 0.43 -0.78
N GLU A 17 -18.66 1.72 -1.08
CA GLU A 17 -17.35 2.37 -1.06
C GLU A 17 -16.70 2.34 0.33
N VAL A 18 -17.49 2.57 1.39
CA VAL A 18 -17.01 2.46 2.78
C VAL A 18 -16.55 1.02 3.09
N GLY A 19 -17.31 0.01 2.64
CA GLY A 19 -16.92 -1.40 2.77
C GLY A 19 -15.58 -1.69 2.08
N ARG A 20 -15.39 -1.19 0.86
CA ARG A 20 -14.11 -1.34 0.15
C ARG A 20 -12.96 -0.66 0.87
N ALA A 21 -13.17 0.53 1.42
CA ALA A 21 -12.14 1.23 2.17
C ALA A 21 -11.75 0.45 3.45
N TYR A 22 -12.72 -0.15 4.13
CA TYR A 22 -12.47 -1.07 5.24
C TYR A 22 -11.59 -2.25 4.82
N ASP A 23 -11.87 -2.88 3.67
CA ASP A 23 -11.05 -3.98 3.17
C ASP A 23 -9.62 -3.53 2.84
N VAL A 24 -9.45 -2.34 2.25
CA VAL A 24 -8.13 -1.77 1.93
C VAL A 24 -7.27 -1.63 3.17
N PHE A 25 -7.80 -1.05 4.24
CA PHE A 25 -7.05 -0.90 5.49
C PHE A 25 -6.81 -2.25 6.18
N THR A 26 -7.80 -3.14 6.17
CA THR A 26 -7.69 -4.48 6.78
C THR A 26 -6.60 -5.29 6.10
N LEU A 27 -6.60 -5.36 4.77
CA LEU A 27 -5.60 -6.07 3.99
C LEU A 27 -4.22 -5.40 4.11
N SER A 28 -4.15 -4.07 4.08
CA SER A 28 -2.87 -3.35 4.27
C SER A 28 -2.25 -3.67 5.64
N ALA A 29 -3.06 -3.75 6.70
CA ALA A 29 -2.60 -4.13 8.02
C ALA A 29 -2.11 -5.59 8.08
N GLN A 30 -2.80 -6.52 7.39
CA GLN A 30 -2.36 -7.91 7.27
C GLN A 30 -1.04 -8.04 6.50
N MET A 31 -0.80 -7.17 5.52
CA MET A 31 0.45 -7.18 4.75
C MET A 31 1.66 -6.68 5.55
N CYS A 32 1.47 -5.95 6.66
CA CYS A 32 2.57 -5.44 7.48
C CYS A 32 3.48 -6.53 8.06
N ILE A 33 2.99 -7.76 8.21
CA ILE A 33 3.78 -8.88 8.75
C ILE A 33 4.51 -9.69 7.66
N GLN A 34 4.28 -9.37 6.38
CA GLN A 34 4.92 -10.07 5.27
C GLN A 34 6.24 -9.36 4.89
N ASP A 35 7.36 -10.05 5.09
CA ASP A 35 8.67 -9.64 4.58
C ASP A 35 8.98 -10.38 3.26
N ASP A 36 9.33 -9.63 2.22
CA ASP A 36 9.67 -10.15 0.90
C ASP A 36 11.19 -10.11 0.60
N GLY A 37 12.02 -10.01 1.65
CA GLY A 37 13.47 -10.07 1.58
C GLY A 37 13.98 -11.32 0.84
N GLN A 38 14.99 -11.11 -0.02
CA GLN A 38 15.59 -12.11 -0.88
C GLN A 38 17.05 -12.32 -0.51
N ILE A 39 17.52 -13.56 -0.71
CA ILE A 39 18.89 -13.96 -0.44
C ILE A 39 19.51 -14.56 -1.70
N PHE A 40 20.66 -14.04 -2.11
CA PHE A 40 21.40 -14.53 -3.27
C PHE A 40 22.75 -15.10 -2.86
N SER A 41 23.06 -16.29 -3.37
CA SER A 41 24.40 -16.89 -3.27
C SER A 41 25.34 -16.28 -4.30
N CYS A 42 26.61 -16.06 -3.95
CA CYS A 42 27.58 -15.35 -4.80
C CYS A 42 28.74 -16.20 -5.30
N ASP A 43 28.70 -17.51 -5.09
CA ASP A 43 29.66 -18.53 -5.49
C ASP A 43 29.24 -19.27 -6.78
N LEU A 44 28.57 -18.55 -7.69
CA LEU A 44 27.92 -19.11 -8.88
C LEU A 44 28.79 -19.09 -10.15
N THR A 45 29.93 -18.38 -10.14
CA THR A 45 30.80 -18.19 -11.31
C THR A 45 32.27 -18.32 -10.93
N PRO A 46 33.21 -18.39 -11.89
CA PRO A 46 34.66 -18.41 -11.58
C PRO A 46 35.17 -17.20 -10.80
N HIS A 47 34.43 -16.08 -10.81
CA HIS A 47 34.72 -14.88 -10.01
C HIS A 47 33.96 -14.86 -8.67
N GLY A 48 33.25 -15.93 -8.36
CA GLY A 48 32.40 -16.04 -7.20
C GLY A 48 33.16 -15.89 -5.89
N LYS A 49 32.50 -15.31 -4.90
CA LYS A 49 33.05 -15.13 -3.55
C LYS A 49 32.15 -15.84 -2.54
N ALA A 50 32.77 -16.37 -1.48
CA ALA A 50 32.07 -16.92 -0.32
C ALA A 50 31.38 -15.79 0.48
N ARG A 51 30.25 -15.31 -0.04
CA ARG A 51 29.39 -14.29 0.57
C ARG A 51 27.93 -14.49 0.15
N LYS A 52 27.02 -13.84 0.85
CA LYS A 52 25.60 -13.71 0.48
C LYS A 52 25.23 -12.25 0.25
N ILE A 53 24.25 -12.01 -0.60
CA ILE A 53 23.57 -10.72 -0.77
C ILE A 53 22.17 -10.84 -0.18
N PHE A 54 21.74 -9.80 0.52
CA PHE A 54 20.44 -9.70 1.18
C PHE A 54 19.74 -8.45 0.67
N THR A 55 18.41 -8.51 0.52
CA THR A 55 17.59 -7.33 0.21
C THR A 55 16.78 -6.91 1.42
N THR A 56 16.57 -5.60 1.55
CA THR A 56 15.69 -4.98 2.55
C THR A 56 14.97 -3.81 1.88
N ARG A 57 13.86 -3.35 2.49
CA ARG A 57 13.10 -2.18 2.02
C ARG A 57 13.17 -1.08 3.08
N GLU A 58 13.36 0.16 2.64
CA GLU A 58 13.36 1.36 3.47
C GLU A 58 12.37 2.39 2.91
N PRO A 59 11.76 3.23 3.76
CA PRO A 59 10.79 4.24 3.32
C PRO A 59 11.46 5.37 2.53
N LEU A 60 10.63 6.13 1.79
CA LEU A 60 11.02 7.38 1.16
C LEU A 60 10.82 8.56 2.12
N LYS A 61 11.33 9.73 1.72
CA LYS A 61 11.21 10.95 2.52
C LYS A 61 9.77 11.49 2.59
N ALA A 62 9.06 11.48 1.47
CA ALA A 62 7.68 11.98 1.35
C ALA A 62 7.02 11.46 0.07
N ILE A 63 5.70 11.31 0.11
CA ILE A 63 4.85 10.95 -1.04
C ILE A 63 3.80 12.04 -1.23
N SER A 64 3.62 12.50 -2.48
CA SER A 64 2.52 13.41 -2.85
C SER A 64 1.42 12.61 -3.55
N ALA A 65 0.21 12.65 -2.99
CA ALA A 65 -0.95 11.92 -3.47
C ALA A 65 -2.03 12.89 -3.98
N ILE A 66 -2.40 12.75 -5.26
CA ILE A 66 -3.51 13.47 -5.89
C ILE A 66 -4.61 12.46 -6.24
N THR A 67 -5.84 12.70 -5.77
CA THR A 67 -6.98 11.79 -5.94
C THR A 67 -8.09 12.41 -6.79
N PRO A 68 -8.73 11.62 -7.67
CA PRO A 68 -9.93 12.05 -8.40
C PRO A 68 -11.17 12.07 -7.50
N PHE A 69 -12.27 12.62 -8.00
CA PHE A 69 -13.51 12.80 -7.25
C PHE A 69 -14.36 11.52 -7.09
N ASN A 70 -14.18 10.50 -7.94
CA ASN A 70 -15.16 9.44 -8.14
C ASN A 70 -15.27 8.39 -7.03
N HIS A 71 -14.26 8.31 -6.15
CA HIS A 71 -14.29 7.52 -4.92
C HIS A 71 -13.57 8.29 -3.82
N PRO A 72 -14.23 9.30 -3.22
CA PRO A 72 -13.62 10.25 -2.29
C PRO A 72 -12.92 9.59 -1.11
N LEU A 73 -13.41 8.43 -0.65
CA LEU A 73 -12.81 7.68 0.44
C LEU A 73 -11.85 6.60 -0.08
N ASN A 74 -12.30 5.80 -1.05
CA ASN A 74 -11.55 4.59 -1.40
C ASN A 74 -10.28 4.92 -2.21
N MET A 75 -10.26 5.99 -3.02
CA MET A 75 -9.03 6.41 -3.72
C MET A 75 -7.97 6.93 -2.77
N VAL A 76 -8.38 7.66 -1.71
CA VAL A 76 -7.46 8.13 -0.67
C VAL A 76 -6.93 6.94 0.13
N SER A 77 -7.80 6.00 0.49
CA SER A 77 -7.46 4.80 1.26
C SER A 77 -6.37 3.98 0.56
N HIS A 78 -6.48 3.76 -0.75
CA HIS A 78 -5.47 3.04 -1.54
C HIS A 78 -4.11 3.75 -1.65
N LYS A 79 -4.02 5.04 -1.35
CA LYS A 79 -2.75 5.78 -1.34
C LYS A 79 -2.15 5.85 0.07
N VAL A 80 -3.00 6.09 1.07
CA VAL A 80 -2.57 6.31 2.46
C VAL A 80 -2.29 4.99 3.18
N ALA A 81 -3.13 3.96 3.01
CA ALA A 81 -2.94 2.71 3.74
C ALA A 81 -1.59 2.02 3.42
N PRO A 82 -1.13 1.93 2.14
CA PRO A 82 0.19 1.39 1.85
C PRO A 82 1.34 2.29 2.30
N ALA A 83 1.16 3.62 2.29
CA ALA A 83 2.17 4.55 2.80
C ALA A 83 2.40 4.33 4.30
N ILE A 84 1.31 4.21 5.08
CA ILE A 84 1.39 3.86 6.50
C ILE A 84 2.04 2.47 6.69
N ALA A 85 1.60 1.47 5.93
CA ALA A 85 2.11 0.09 6.03
C ALA A 85 3.63 -0.02 5.76
N THR A 86 4.20 0.96 5.06
CA THR A 86 5.62 1.00 4.68
C THR A 86 6.40 2.09 5.42
N ASN A 87 5.86 2.67 6.50
CA ASN A 87 6.47 3.76 7.27
C ASN A 87 6.83 5.02 6.45
N ASN A 88 6.05 5.33 5.41
CA ASN A 88 6.21 6.56 4.63
C ASN A 88 5.42 7.74 5.23
N CYS A 89 5.82 8.96 4.84
CA CYS A 89 5.10 10.21 5.06
C CYS A 89 4.37 10.66 3.79
#